data_AF-A0A6M2E5H9-F1
#
_entry.id   AF-A0A6M2E5H9-F1
#
_cell.length_a   1.000
_cell.length_b   1.000
_cell.length_c   1.000
_cell.angle_alpha   90.00
_cell.angle_beta   90.00
_cell.angle_gamma   90.00
#
_symmetry.space_group_name_H-M   'P 1'
#
loop_
_entity.id
_entity.type
_entity.pdbx_description
1 polymer ?
#
loop_
_entity_poly.entity_id
_entity_poly.type
_entity_poly.pdbx_seq_one_letter_code
_entity_poly.pdbx_strand_id
1 'polypeptide(L)'
;TRRRAQPNFSTDEGTRFHLDPPTDLNADVLCNNEMELGWQYAPKRSKIDGFFVSICKEDGSYCTNKTILPKYRQFIYQITEYNSTYQVHVAAYQNKSSFVVYSQPAQTNAASYPEIPVLVDLTIIATSPRSLKAQWGTEWNENIAFSVCSEGKPCLNDTVS
;
A
#
# COMPACT_ATOMS: atom_id res chain seq x y z
N THR A 1 -31.19 16.77 -49.23
CA THR A 1 -31.44 15.93 -48.03
C THR A 1 -31.26 14.47 -48.42
N ARG A 2 -30.06 13.88 -48.27
CA ARG A 2 -29.80 12.46 -48.55
C ARG A 2 -29.76 11.69 -47.23
N ARG A 3 -30.68 10.74 -47.05
CA ARG A 3 -30.72 9.79 -45.94
C ARG A 3 -30.06 8.47 -46.35
N ARG A 4 -29.24 7.95 -45.42
CA ARG A 4 -28.79 6.56 -45.17
C ARG A 4 -27.92 5.84 -46.20
N ALA A 5 -26.74 5.43 -45.73
CA ALA A 5 -26.57 4.07 -45.23
C ALA A 5 -25.68 4.11 -43.96
N GLN A 6 -26.20 3.69 -42.81
CA GLN A 6 -25.36 3.34 -41.65
C GLN A 6 -24.67 2.01 -41.99
N PRO A 7 -23.36 1.85 -41.74
CA PRO A 7 -22.75 0.54 -41.84
C PRO A 7 -23.32 -0.34 -40.71
N ASN A 8 -23.95 -1.45 -41.11
CA ASN A 8 -24.26 -2.55 -40.22
C ASN A 8 -22.95 -3.06 -39.61
N PHE A 9 -22.70 -2.74 -38.35
CA PHE A 9 -21.78 -3.52 -37.54
C PHE A 9 -22.51 -4.81 -37.17
N SER A 10 -22.21 -5.87 -37.93
CA SER A 10 -22.49 -7.25 -37.54
C SER A 10 -22.02 -7.46 -36.11
N THR A 11 -22.96 -7.76 -35.20
CA THR A 11 -22.67 -8.40 -33.92
C THR A 11 -22.23 -9.82 -34.21
N ASP A 12 -20.98 -9.96 -34.63
CA ASP A 12 -20.28 -11.22 -34.55
C ASP A 12 -19.96 -11.41 -33.06
N GLU A 13 -20.51 -12.45 -32.44
CA GLU A 13 -20.15 -12.91 -31.10
C GLU A 13 -18.71 -13.46 -31.14
N GLY A 14 -17.75 -12.57 -31.38
CA GLY A 14 -16.35 -12.86 -31.24
C GLY A 14 -16.10 -13.21 -29.78
N THR A 15 -15.57 -14.41 -29.54
CA THR A 15 -15.07 -14.90 -28.24
C THR A 15 -14.37 -13.77 -27.48
N ARG A 16 -15.09 -13.09 -26.59
CA ARG A 16 -14.52 -12.07 -25.72
C ARG A 16 -13.59 -12.80 -24.75
N PHE A 17 -12.28 -12.59 -24.92
CA PHE A 17 -11.30 -13.04 -23.94
C PHE A 17 -11.63 -12.38 -22.60
N HIS A 18 -12.21 -13.15 -21.70
CA HIS A 18 -12.62 -12.70 -20.38
C HIS A 18 -11.72 -13.35 -19.34
N LEU A 19 -11.08 -12.52 -18.54
CA LEU A 19 -10.36 -12.92 -17.33
C LEU A 19 -11.24 -12.54 -16.15
N ASP A 20 -11.45 -13.51 -15.25
CA ASP A 20 -12.07 -13.23 -13.96
C ASP A 20 -11.19 -12.21 -13.21
N PRO A 21 -11.77 -11.24 -12.48
CA PRO A 21 -11.00 -10.29 -11.67
C PRO A 21 -10.49 -10.95 -10.38
N PRO A 22 -9.38 -10.46 -9.81
CA PRO A 22 -9.05 -10.70 -8.41
C PRO A 22 -10.17 -10.26 -7.46
N THR A 23 -10.23 -10.88 -6.29
CA THR A 23 -11.18 -10.54 -5.22
C THR A 23 -10.44 -10.34 -3.91
N ASP A 24 -11.11 -9.77 -2.92
CA ASP A 24 -10.62 -9.65 -1.54
C ASP A 24 -9.23 -9.00 -1.47
N LEU A 25 -9.02 -7.97 -2.31
CA LEU A 25 -7.80 -7.19 -2.29
C LEU A 25 -7.73 -6.39 -1.00
N ASN A 26 -6.69 -6.64 -0.21
CA ASN A 26 -6.36 -5.89 0.99
C ASN A 26 -4.97 -5.24 0.85
N ALA A 27 -4.78 -4.15 1.58
CA ALA A 27 -3.54 -3.40 1.65
C ALA A 27 -3.27 -2.99 3.09
N ASP A 28 -2.42 -3.75 3.78
CA ASP A 28 -2.05 -3.52 5.18
C ASP A 28 -0.76 -2.70 5.24
N VAL A 29 -0.81 -1.54 5.88
CA VAL A 29 0.37 -0.68 6.08
C VAL A 29 1.01 -1.03 7.41
N LEU A 30 2.31 -1.30 7.38
CA LEU A 30 3.14 -1.65 8.51
C LEU A 30 3.98 -0.45 8.98
N CYS A 31 4.32 -0.44 10.27
CA CYS A 31 5.07 0.68 10.90
C CYS A 31 6.50 0.86 10.35
N ASN A 32 7.01 -0.07 9.56
CA ASN A 32 8.31 0.00 8.88
C ASN A 32 8.21 0.58 7.46
N ASN A 33 7.11 1.28 7.14
CA ASN A 33 6.81 1.87 5.83
C ASN A 33 6.69 0.85 4.70
N GLU A 34 6.22 -0.34 5.02
CA GLU A 34 5.86 -1.34 4.03
C GLU A 34 4.34 -1.43 3.92
N MET A 35 3.86 -1.69 2.71
CA MET A 35 2.47 -2.01 2.44
C MET A 35 2.40 -3.45 1.93
N GLU A 36 1.80 -4.33 2.73
CA GLU A 36 1.54 -5.70 2.35
C GLU A 36 0.20 -5.79 1.62
N LEU A 37 0.28 -6.15 0.34
CA LEU A 37 -0.89 -6.41 -0.49
C LEU A 37 -1.21 -7.90 -0.46
N GLY A 38 -2.50 -8.24 -0.37
CA GLY A 38 -3.00 -9.60 -0.48
C GLY A 38 -4.28 -9.65 -1.30
N TRP A 39 -4.47 -10.68 -2.12
CA TRP A 39 -5.71 -10.88 -2.90
C TRP A 39 -6.03 -12.35 -3.12
N GLN A 40 -7.28 -12.65 -3.46
CA GLN A 40 -7.72 -13.97 -3.89
C GLN A 40 -7.86 -14.04 -5.41
N TYR A 41 -7.64 -15.24 -5.95
CA TYR A 41 -7.83 -15.49 -7.39
C TYR A 41 -8.12 -16.97 -7.66
N ALA A 42 -9.36 -17.25 -8.03
CA ALA A 42 -9.86 -18.57 -8.41
C ALA A 42 -10.48 -18.49 -9.82
N PRO A 43 -9.67 -18.65 -10.89
CA PRO A 43 -10.16 -18.50 -12.25
C PRO A 43 -11.14 -19.62 -12.59
N LYS A 44 -12.29 -19.27 -13.17
CA LYS A 44 -13.31 -20.23 -13.60
C LYS A 44 -13.06 -20.77 -15.00
N ARG A 45 -12.41 -19.96 -15.85
CA ARG A 45 -12.36 -20.23 -17.30
C ARG A 45 -10.98 -20.06 -17.95
N SER A 46 -10.15 -19.17 -17.44
CA SER A 46 -8.95 -18.70 -18.16
C SER A 46 -7.69 -18.86 -17.31
N LYS A 47 -6.63 -19.40 -17.92
CA LYS A 47 -5.28 -19.31 -17.35
C LYS A 47 -4.75 -17.90 -17.54
N ILE A 48 -4.01 -17.41 -16.55
CA ILE A 48 -3.38 -16.08 -16.56
C ILE A 48 -1.87 -16.20 -16.58
N ASP A 49 -1.20 -15.19 -17.12
CA ASP A 49 0.26 -15.11 -17.11
C ASP A 49 0.79 -14.37 -15.89
N GLY A 50 -0.07 -13.63 -15.19
CA GLY A 50 0.29 -12.95 -13.95
C GLY A 50 -0.77 -11.95 -13.49
N PHE A 51 -0.37 -11.14 -12.52
CA PHE A 51 -1.12 -9.99 -12.03
C PHE A 51 -0.35 -8.72 -12.33
N PHE A 52 -1.08 -7.68 -12.71
CA PHE A 52 -0.60 -6.32 -12.81
C PHE A 52 -1.07 -5.57 -11.57
N VAL A 53 -0.11 -5.09 -10.79
CA VAL A 53 -0.33 -4.29 -9.58
C VAL A 53 0.02 -2.84 -9.92
N SER A 54 -0.90 -1.93 -9.65
CA SER A 54 -0.70 -0.49 -9.77
C SER A 54 -0.95 0.16 -8.42
N ILE A 55 0.00 0.95 -7.94
CA ILE A 55 -0.10 1.66 -6.66
C ILE A 55 0.17 3.13 -6.98
N CYS A 56 -0.86 3.95 -6.86
CA CYS A 56 -0.77 5.37 -7.13
C CYS A 56 -1.06 6.17 -5.86
N LYS A 57 -0.41 7.31 -5.67
CA LYS A 57 -0.92 8.29 -4.71
C LYS A 57 -2.33 8.73 -5.13
N GLU A 58 -3.18 9.04 -4.16
CA GLU A 58 -4.57 9.44 -4.40
C GLU A 58 -4.69 10.68 -5.32
N ASP A 59 -3.70 11.58 -5.27
CA ASP A 59 -3.59 12.74 -6.14
C ASP A 59 -3.11 12.42 -7.57
N GLY A 60 -2.75 11.17 -7.84
CA GLY A 60 -2.23 10.69 -9.12
C GLY A 60 -0.80 11.16 -9.45
N SER A 61 -0.12 11.85 -8.53
CA SER A 61 1.21 12.44 -8.77
C SER A 61 2.31 11.39 -8.98
N TYR A 62 2.16 10.22 -8.35
CA TYR A 62 3.13 9.14 -8.41
C TYR A 62 2.44 7.79 -8.52
N CYS A 63 2.88 6.94 -9.45
CA CYS A 63 2.37 5.59 -9.66
C CYS A 63 3.51 4.59 -9.85
N THR A 64 3.45 3.49 -9.11
CA THR A 64 4.32 2.32 -9.31
C THR A 64 3.50 1.18 -9.91
N ASN A 65 4.02 0.60 -10.99
CA ASN A 65 3.42 -0.56 -11.65
C ASN A 65 4.37 -1.77 -11.56
N LYS A 66 3.83 -2.95 -11.23
CA LYS A 66 4.58 -4.20 -11.13
C LYS A 66 3.79 -5.37 -11.69
N THR A 67 4.50 -6.32 -12.30
CA THR A 67 3.94 -7.61 -12.71
C THR A 67 4.34 -8.69 -11.72
N ILE A 68 3.38 -9.52 -11.32
CA ILE A 68 3.53 -10.57 -10.33
C ILE A 68 3.18 -11.90 -10.97
N LEU A 69 4.01 -12.92 -10.72
CA LEU A 69 3.79 -14.26 -11.27
C LEU A 69 2.44 -14.85 -10.80
N PRO A 70 1.78 -15.69 -11.61
CA PRO A 70 0.39 -16.08 -11.41
C PRO A 70 0.18 -17.02 -10.21
N LYS A 71 1.26 -17.53 -9.63
CA LYS A 71 1.24 -18.34 -8.40
C LYS A 71 1.17 -17.53 -7.11
N TYR A 72 1.57 -16.25 -7.15
CA TYR A 72 1.58 -15.41 -5.96
C TYR A 72 0.24 -14.70 -5.79
N ARG A 73 -0.08 -14.41 -4.53
CA ARG A 73 -1.30 -13.73 -4.07
C ARG A 73 -1.00 -12.56 -3.15
N GLN A 74 0.27 -12.18 -3.09
CA GLN A 74 0.78 -11.16 -2.19
C GLN A 74 1.92 -10.38 -2.85
N PHE A 75 2.10 -9.14 -2.41
CA PHE A 75 3.19 -8.26 -2.85
C PHE A 75 3.50 -7.26 -1.74
N ILE A 76 4.79 -7.03 -1.46
CA ILE A 76 5.23 -6.01 -0.52
C ILE A 76 5.69 -4.79 -1.31
N TYR A 77 5.11 -3.65 -1.00
CA TYR A 77 5.48 -2.35 -1.56
C TYR A 77 6.18 -1.50 -0.51
N GLN A 78 7.34 -0.94 -0.86
CA GLN A 78 8.00 0.04 -0.02
C GLN A 78 7.35 1.42 -0.23
N ILE A 79 6.74 1.95 0.82
CA ILE A 79 6.18 3.30 0.82
C ILE A 79 7.32 4.31 0.80
N THR A 80 7.25 5.26 -0.13
CA THR A 80 8.27 6.31 -0.28
C THR A 80 7.85 7.64 0.35
N GLU A 81 6.57 7.83 0.64
CA GLU A 81 6.03 9.07 1.19
C GLU A 81 5.09 8.79 2.36
N TYR A 82 5.41 9.42 3.50
CA TYR A 82 4.57 9.42 4.69
C TYR A 82 3.33 10.28 4.50
N ASN A 83 2.36 10.17 5.42
CA ASN A 83 1.15 11.00 5.44
C ASN A 83 0.42 11.04 4.09
N SER A 84 0.41 9.91 3.38
CA SER A 84 -0.09 9.82 2.00
C SER A 84 -1.10 8.70 1.85
N THR A 85 -2.18 8.97 1.13
CA THR A 85 -3.14 7.94 0.72
C THR A 85 -2.75 7.39 -0.64
N TYR A 86 -2.85 6.08 -0.79
CA TYR A 86 -2.59 5.33 -2.01
C TYR A 86 -3.84 4.60 -2.49
N GLN A 87 -4.05 4.62 -3.80
CA GLN A 87 -5.00 3.78 -4.52
C GLN A 87 -4.26 2.57 -5.08
N VAL A 88 -4.73 1.37 -4.73
CA VAL A 88 -4.10 0.11 -5.11
C VAL A 88 -5.04 -0.66 -6.01
N HIS A 89 -4.56 -1.02 -7.20
CA HIS A 89 -5.28 -1.83 -8.17
C HIS A 89 -4.52 -3.12 -8.47
N VAL A 90 -5.24 -4.24 -8.53
CA VAL A 90 -4.70 -5.52 -8.98
C VAL A 90 -5.60 -6.10 -10.07
N ALA A 91 -5.05 -6.28 -11.25
CA ALA A 91 -5.73 -6.93 -12.37
C ALA A 91 -5.00 -8.20 -12.77
N ALA A 92 -5.72 -9.26 -13.12
CA ALA A 92 -5.11 -10.42 -13.76
C ALA A 92 -4.83 -10.10 -15.23
N TYR A 93 -3.74 -10.60 -15.79
CA TYR A 93 -3.43 -10.39 -17.20
C TYR A 93 -3.01 -11.67 -17.92
N GLN A 94 -3.18 -11.65 -19.24
CA GLN A 94 -2.71 -12.68 -20.14
C GLN A 94 -2.13 -12.04 -21.40
N ASN A 95 -0.88 -12.38 -21.70
CA ASN A 95 -0.21 -12.08 -22.95
C ASN A 95 -0.78 -12.98 -24.06
N LYS A 96 -1.29 -12.34 -25.10
CA LYS A 96 -1.57 -12.96 -26.38
C LYS A 96 -0.46 -12.56 -27.36
N SER A 97 -0.37 -13.28 -28.47
CA SER A 97 0.68 -13.07 -29.47
C SER A 97 0.79 -11.63 -30.00
N SER A 98 -0.26 -10.83 -29.89
CA SER A 98 -0.32 -9.45 -30.43
C SER A 98 -0.85 -8.40 -29.45
N PHE A 99 -1.34 -8.78 -28.26
CA PHE A 99 -1.89 -7.83 -27.28
C PHE A 99 -1.91 -8.45 -25.88
N VAL A 100 -2.12 -7.61 -24.86
CA VAL A 100 -2.33 -8.06 -23.48
C VAL A 100 -3.79 -7.86 -23.10
N VAL A 101 -4.40 -8.89 -22.53
CA VAL A 101 -5.76 -8.83 -21.96
C VAL A 101 -5.65 -8.65 -20.46
N TYR A 102 -6.44 -7.73 -19.91
CA TYR A 102 -6.56 -7.52 -18.48
C TYR A 102 -7.99 -7.84 -18.02
N SER A 103 -8.13 -8.34 -16.79
CA SER A 103 -9.42 -8.39 -16.10
C SER A 103 -9.85 -6.97 -15.68
N GLN A 104 -11.07 -6.85 -15.15
CA GLN A 104 -11.37 -5.72 -14.28
C GLN A 104 -10.43 -5.75 -13.06
N PRO A 105 -9.98 -4.60 -12.54
CA PRO A 105 -9.13 -4.57 -11.36
C PRO A 105 -9.96 -4.78 -10.09
N ALA A 106 -9.38 -5.50 -9.12
CA ALA A 106 -9.72 -5.28 -7.72
C ALA A 106 -9.09 -3.97 -7.27
N GLN A 107 -9.76 -3.25 -6.38
CA GLN A 107 -9.32 -1.94 -5.91
C GLN A 107 -9.47 -1.81 -4.38
N THR A 108 -8.50 -1.16 -3.75
CA THR A 108 -8.56 -0.75 -2.34
C THR A 108 -7.73 0.52 -2.15
N ASN A 109 -7.87 1.16 -1.00
CA ASN A 109 -7.07 2.31 -0.59
C ASN A 109 -6.31 2.00 0.69
N ALA A 110 -5.14 2.60 0.85
CA ALA A 110 -4.34 2.49 2.06
C ALA A 110 -3.69 3.83 2.40
N ALA A 111 -3.65 4.18 3.67
CA ALA A 111 -2.99 5.39 4.16
C ALA A 111 -1.66 5.02 4.83
N SER A 112 -0.58 5.68 4.43
CA SER A 112 0.71 5.51 5.08
C SER A 112 0.71 6.14 6.47
N TYR A 113 1.57 5.60 7.35
CA TYR A 113 1.79 6.19 8.66
C TYR A 113 2.40 7.61 8.54
N PRO A 114 2.22 8.44 9.57
CA PRO A 114 2.96 9.69 9.66
C PRO A 114 4.46 9.44 9.74
N GLU A 115 5.22 10.43 9.29
CA GLU A 115 6.65 10.45 9.52
C GLU A 115 6.89 10.67 11.02
N ILE A 116 7.50 9.68 11.67
CA ILE A 116 7.92 9.81 13.07
C ILE A 116 9.21 10.63 13.06
N PRO A 117 9.26 11.81 13.71
CA PRO A 117 10.47 12.61 13.74
C PRO A 117 11.62 11.86 14.42
N VAL A 118 12.86 12.29 14.21
CA VAL A 118 13.98 11.81 15.03
C VAL A 118 14.14 12.76 16.23
N LEU A 119 14.21 12.22 17.45
CA LEU A 119 14.54 13.04 18.63
C LEU A 119 15.97 13.56 18.51
N VAL A 120 16.10 14.87 18.29
CA VAL A 120 17.39 15.58 18.27
C VAL A 120 17.65 16.27 19.60
N ASP A 121 18.94 16.42 19.94
CA ASP A 121 19.41 17.12 21.13
C ASP A 121 18.83 16.59 22.46
N LEU A 122 18.56 15.27 22.52
CA LEU A 122 18.08 14.62 23.74
C LEU A 122 19.11 14.80 24.87
N THR A 123 18.73 15.54 25.89
CA THR A 123 19.52 15.82 27.08
C THR A 123 18.78 15.35 28.32
N ILE A 124 19.48 14.63 29.21
CA ILE A 124 18.96 14.18 30.49
C ILE A 124 19.70 14.93 31.61
N ILE A 125 18.95 15.62 32.47
CA ILE A 125 19.49 16.43 33.56
C ILE A 125 18.96 15.88 34.88
N ALA A 126 19.86 15.55 35.81
CA ALA A 126 19.46 15.22 37.18
C ALA A 126 19.01 16.49 37.91
N THR A 127 17.75 16.52 38.36
CA THR A 127 17.18 17.65 39.10
C THR A 127 17.08 17.37 40.60
N SER A 128 17.06 16.10 41.00
CA SER A 128 17.10 15.66 42.39
C SER A 128 17.60 14.20 42.50
N PRO A 129 17.84 13.66 43.71
CA PRO A 129 18.18 12.25 43.90
C PRO A 129 17.15 11.25 43.36
N ARG A 130 15.92 11.69 43.05
CA ARG A 130 14.83 10.84 42.52
C ARG A 130 14.17 11.43 41.27
N SER A 131 14.80 12.41 40.62
CA SER A 131 14.17 13.13 39.52
C SER A 131 15.17 13.41 38.40
N LEU A 132 14.76 13.04 37.20
CA LEU A 132 15.44 13.38 35.95
C LEU A 132 14.51 14.30 35.15
N LYS A 133 15.10 15.21 34.40
CA LYS A 133 14.43 16.02 33.39
C LYS A 133 14.99 15.64 32.02
N ALA A 134 14.12 15.18 31.13
CA ALA A 134 14.44 14.99 29.72
C ALA A 134 14.06 16.25 28.93
N GLN A 135 14.91 16.66 28.00
CA GLN A 135 14.66 17.76 27.07
C GLN A 135 15.16 17.36 25.68
N TRP A 136 14.47 17.79 24.64
CA TRP A 136 14.84 17.55 23.23
C TRP A 136 14.49 18.80 22.41
N GLY A 137 15.11 18.94 21.24
CA GLY A 137 14.97 20.13 20.38
C GLY A 137 13.86 20.03 19.33
N THR A 138 13.35 18.83 19.06
CA THR A 138 12.35 18.59 18.01
C THR A 138 10.93 18.79 18.53
N GLU A 139 10.10 19.51 17.78
CA GLU A 139 8.66 19.49 18.03
C GLU A 139 8.12 18.09 17.75
N TRP A 140 7.24 17.62 18.63
CA TRP A 140 6.73 16.26 18.60
C TRP A 140 5.24 16.30 18.94
N ASN A 141 4.42 15.77 18.03
CA ASN A 141 2.96 15.83 18.14
C ASN A 141 2.34 14.48 18.53
N GLU A 142 3.17 13.46 18.72
CA GLU A 142 2.76 12.09 19.05
C GLU A 142 3.18 11.71 20.47
N ASN A 143 2.75 10.55 20.97
CA ASN A 143 3.19 10.07 22.28
C ASN A 143 4.67 9.66 22.25
N ILE A 144 5.45 10.12 23.23
CA ILE A 144 6.81 9.66 23.48
C ILE A 144 6.79 8.74 24.70
N ALA A 145 7.22 7.48 24.51
CA ALA A 145 7.42 6.54 25.62
C ALA A 145 8.88 6.59 26.11
N PHE A 146 9.07 6.64 27.42
CA PHE A 146 10.38 6.62 28.07
C PHE A 146 10.48 5.37 28.93
N SER A 147 11.68 4.77 28.97
CA SER A 147 12.03 3.74 29.94
C SER A 147 13.26 4.18 30.71
N VAL A 148 13.11 4.33 32.03
CA VAL A 148 14.17 4.75 32.94
C VAL A 148 14.57 3.56 33.80
N CYS A 149 15.76 3.03 33.55
CA CYS A 149 16.31 1.88 34.27
C CYS A 149 17.35 2.35 35.29
N SER A 150 17.39 1.68 36.44
CA SER A 150 18.49 1.82 37.41
C SER A 150 19.04 0.45 37.75
N GLU A 151 20.33 0.38 38.07
CA GLU A 151 21.00 -0.88 38.33
C GLU A 151 20.33 -1.65 39.48
N GLY A 152 20.06 -2.93 39.24
CA GLY A 152 19.40 -3.81 40.23
C GLY A 152 17.90 -3.53 40.45
N LYS A 153 17.26 -2.68 39.63
CA LYS A 153 15.81 -2.41 39.71
C LYS A 153 15.12 -2.53 38.35
N PRO A 154 13.83 -2.90 38.32
CA PRO A 154 13.03 -2.83 37.10
C PRO A 154 12.99 -1.42 36.53
N CYS A 155 12.93 -1.31 35.21
CA CYS A 155 12.75 -0.03 34.54
C CYS A 155 11.36 0.54 34.82
N LEU A 156 11.29 1.84 34.99
CA LEU A 156 10.04 2.59 35.04
C LEU A 156 9.71 3.06 33.63
N ASN A 157 8.52 2.71 33.15
CA ASN A 157 8.04 3.15 31.86
C ASN A 157 7.04 4.29 32.06
N ASP A 158 7.17 5.34 31.27
CA ASP A 158 6.25 6.48 31.28
C ASP A 158 5.96 6.95 29.85
N THR A 159 4.92 7.74 29.66
CA THR A 159 4.54 8.29 28.35
C THR A 159 4.16 9.76 28.50
N VAL A 160 4.72 10.61 27.64
CA VAL A 160 4.39 12.04 27.57
C VAL A 160 3.74 12.28 26.22
N SER A 161 2.62 12.99 26.26
CA SER A 161 1.78 13.42 25.15
C SER A 161 1.83 14.92 24.99
#